data_AF-A0A6N3E1C1-F1
#
_entry.id   AF-A0A6N3E1C1-F1
#
_cell.length_a   1.000
_cell.length_b   1.000
_cell.length_c   1.000
_cell.angle_alpha   90.00
_cell.angle_beta   90.00
_cell.angle_gamma   90.00
#
_symmetry.space_group_name_H-M   'P 1'
#
loop_
_entity.id
_entity.type
_entity.pdbx_description
1 polymer ?
#
loop_
_entity_poly.entity_id
_entity_poly.type
_entity_poly.pdbx_seq_one_letter_code
_entity_poly.pdbx_strand_id
1 'polypeptide(L)'
;MIDLQKMVPQAEEAVALDWYQDEDGYTEIGNAVHDIKYSYLNNYFSCPENEKLNYLIDMLVDQLLPFVSDCDVILPIPSFNPRHKNNPTGDLKIIYMIVTRLSEVSKVPVNFDILEKTSPNQAKTSLILATDFKSKKLPSYVNRVLLIDDLFGKGTTAKYCIDALKNNNPNIFVRFISLTKNKFGGIHKKITCTILSDGRPTNAKNKKEFIILHFKFNDIDNKVWIWEDNSRYQEVKNAYINKEIGRTFEFYMYEKQNGYWQIDDDI
;
A
#
# COMPACT_ATOMS: atom_id res chain seq x y z
N MET A 1 11.40 -12.85 -3.75
CA MET A 1 10.07 -13.19 -3.20
C MET A 1 10.09 -13.16 -1.69
N ILE A 2 9.05 -12.60 -1.09
CA ILE A 2 8.94 -12.32 0.35
C ILE A 2 7.69 -13.03 0.88
N ASP A 3 7.86 -13.85 1.91
CA ASP A 3 6.74 -14.53 2.58
C ASP A 3 5.89 -13.52 3.37
N LEU A 4 4.58 -13.51 3.08
CA LEU A 4 3.59 -12.67 3.74
C LEU A 4 2.63 -13.47 4.63
N GLN A 5 2.78 -14.79 4.75
CA GLN A 5 1.80 -15.68 5.39
C GLN A 5 1.50 -15.27 6.84
N LYS A 6 2.50 -14.82 7.60
CA LYS A 6 2.30 -14.31 8.96
C LYS A 6 1.48 -13.02 9.02
N MET A 7 1.51 -12.22 7.97
CA MET A 7 0.80 -10.93 7.87
C MET A 7 -0.59 -11.08 7.25
N VAL A 8 -0.79 -12.12 6.43
CA VAL A 8 -2.05 -12.43 5.74
C VAL A 8 -2.45 -13.88 6.02
N PRO A 9 -2.68 -14.26 7.29
CA PRO A 9 -2.97 -15.65 7.66
C PRO A 9 -4.33 -16.14 7.14
N GLN A 10 -5.16 -15.25 6.61
CA GLN A 10 -6.46 -15.58 6.04
C GLN A 10 -6.34 -16.20 4.64
N ALA A 11 -5.23 -15.97 3.93
CA ALA A 11 -4.95 -16.62 2.66
C ALA A 11 -4.28 -17.98 2.89
N GLU A 12 -4.49 -18.91 1.97
CA GLU A 12 -3.77 -20.20 1.97
C GLU A 12 -2.33 -20.04 1.51
N GLU A 13 -2.07 -19.07 0.63
CA GLU A 13 -0.73 -18.67 0.20
C GLU A 13 -0.67 -17.15 0.15
N ALA A 14 0.39 -16.55 0.70
CA ALA A 14 0.59 -15.10 0.65
C ALA A 14 2.06 -14.74 0.43
N VAL A 15 2.36 -14.05 -0.67
CA VAL A 15 3.72 -13.58 -1.00
C VAL A 15 3.73 -12.20 -1.63
N ALA A 16 4.86 -11.49 -1.52
CA ALA A 16 5.21 -10.39 -2.42
C ALA A 16 6.34 -10.83 -3.35
N LEU A 17 6.29 -10.43 -4.63
CA LEU A 17 7.32 -10.81 -5.60
C LEU A 17 8.66 -10.19 -5.22
N ASP A 18 8.66 -8.91 -4.85
CA ASP A 18 9.87 -8.19 -4.47
C ASP A 18 9.60 -7.05 -3.48
N TRP A 19 10.66 -6.38 -3.01
CA TRP A 19 10.55 -5.11 -2.31
C TRP A 19 10.17 -3.99 -3.27
N TYR A 20 9.40 -3.00 -2.81
CA TYR A 20 9.14 -1.79 -3.58
C TYR A 20 10.41 -0.95 -3.70
N GLN A 21 11.15 -0.83 -2.59
CA GLN A 21 12.48 -0.26 -2.49
C GLN A 21 13.29 -1.07 -1.47
N ASP A 22 14.58 -1.23 -1.73
CA ASP A 22 15.57 -1.78 -0.80
C ASP A 22 16.63 -0.73 -0.43
N GLU A 23 17.84 -1.15 -0.05
CA GLU A 23 18.91 -0.25 0.42
C GLU A 23 19.56 0.52 -0.73
N ASP A 24 19.45 0.02 -1.95
CA ASP A 24 20.05 0.57 -3.16
C ASP A 24 19.03 1.37 -4.00
N GLY A 25 17.78 1.47 -3.52
CA GLY A 25 16.71 2.24 -4.14
C GLY A 25 15.55 1.36 -4.60
N TYR A 26 14.91 1.73 -5.71
CA TYR A 26 13.85 0.91 -6.30
C TYR A 26 14.43 -0.38 -6.89
N THR A 27 13.83 -1.52 -6.56
CA THR A 27 14.12 -2.81 -7.23
C THR A 27 13.64 -2.78 -8.69
N GLU A 28 13.91 -3.82 -9.47
CA GLU A 28 13.40 -3.91 -10.85
C GLU A 28 11.86 -3.89 -10.90
N ILE A 29 11.21 -4.73 -10.11
CA ILE A 29 9.74 -4.77 -10.00
C ILE A 29 9.21 -3.47 -9.35
N GLY A 30 9.93 -2.94 -8.36
CA GLY A 30 9.64 -1.66 -7.71
C GLY A 30 9.62 -0.49 -8.68
N ASN A 31 10.65 -0.38 -9.53
CA ASN A 31 10.77 0.62 -10.59
C ASN A 31 9.63 0.50 -11.60
N ALA A 32 9.31 -0.72 -12.05
CA ALA A 32 8.21 -0.91 -13.00
C ALA A 32 6.86 -0.47 -12.41
N VAL A 33 6.57 -0.84 -11.16
CA VAL A 33 5.34 -0.39 -10.47
C VAL A 33 5.34 1.13 -10.30
N HIS A 34 6.46 1.73 -9.90
CA HIS A 34 6.61 3.18 -9.76
C HIS A 34 6.38 3.92 -11.08
N ASP A 35 7.08 3.53 -12.14
CA ASP A 35 7.06 4.18 -13.44
C ASP A 35 5.69 4.11 -14.08
N ILE A 36 5.04 2.95 -14.04
CA ILE A 36 3.65 2.84 -14.50
C ILE A 36 2.76 3.82 -13.71
N LYS A 37 2.84 3.77 -12.38
CA LYS A 37 1.94 4.53 -11.50
C LYS A 37 2.09 6.05 -11.61
N TYR A 38 3.31 6.56 -11.73
CA TYR A 38 3.58 8.00 -11.62
C TYR A 38 4.07 8.64 -12.93
N SER A 39 4.68 7.86 -13.82
CA SER A 39 5.24 8.38 -15.07
C SER A 39 4.27 8.19 -16.24
N TYR A 40 3.63 7.02 -16.34
CA TYR A 40 2.77 6.69 -17.49
C TYR A 40 1.29 6.94 -17.23
N LEU A 41 0.74 6.53 -16.09
CA LEU A 41 -0.67 6.76 -15.79
C LEU A 41 -1.04 8.25 -15.75
N ASN A 42 -0.16 9.08 -15.18
CA ASN A 42 -0.35 10.53 -15.11
C ASN A 42 -0.36 11.21 -16.49
N ASN A 43 0.32 10.61 -17.48
CA ASN A 43 0.45 11.14 -18.84
C ASN A 43 -0.26 10.27 -19.89
N TYR A 44 -1.13 9.34 -19.47
CA TYR A 44 -1.66 8.27 -20.31
C TYR A 44 -2.42 8.79 -21.53
N PHE A 45 -3.15 9.91 -21.37
CA PHE A 45 -3.91 10.51 -22.47
C PHE A 45 -3.05 11.29 -23.48
N SER A 46 -1.80 11.58 -23.14
CA SER A 46 -0.88 12.35 -23.98
C SER A 46 0.07 11.48 -24.81
N CYS A 47 0.08 10.16 -24.60
CA CYS A 47 0.94 9.23 -25.35
C CYS A 47 0.21 7.89 -25.57
N PRO A 48 -0.49 7.72 -26.71
CA PRO A 48 -1.42 6.59 -26.91
C PRO A 48 -0.74 5.22 -27.03
N GLU A 49 0.56 5.18 -27.35
CA GLU A 49 1.32 3.95 -27.58
C GLU A 49 2.66 4.05 -26.88
N ASN A 50 2.66 3.81 -25.57
CA ASN A 50 3.89 3.76 -24.84
C ASN A 50 4.42 2.31 -24.86
N GLU A 51 5.23 1.97 -25.86
CA GLU A 51 5.90 0.66 -25.95
C GLU A 51 6.57 0.28 -24.62
N LYS A 52 7.13 1.26 -23.90
CA LYS A 52 7.74 1.05 -22.59
C LYS A 52 6.70 0.71 -21.50
N LEU A 53 5.49 1.29 -21.52
CA LEU A 53 4.40 0.86 -20.63
C LEU A 53 4.01 -0.59 -20.88
N ASN A 54 3.83 -0.98 -22.15
CA ASN A 54 3.49 -2.36 -22.50
C ASN A 54 4.60 -3.32 -22.08
N TYR A 55 5.86 -2.96 -22.34
CA TYR A 55 7.03 -3.73 -21.88
C TYR A 55 7.03 -3.93 -20.36
N LEU A 56 6.81 -2.87 -19.58
CA LEU A 56 6.79 -2.98 -18.12
C LEU A 56 5.61 -3.81 -17.62
N ILE A 57 4.43 -3.71 -18.25
CA ILE A 57 3.29 -4.55 -17.93
C ILE A 57 3.59 -6.01 -18.25
N ASP A 58 4.12 -6.31 -19.43
CA ASP A 58 4.47 -7.67 -19.86
C ASP A 58 5.53 -8.27 -18.94
N MET A 59 6.55 -7.49 -18.56
CA MET A 59 7.55 -7.91 -17.57
C MET A 59 6.90 -8.28 -16.22
N LEU A 60 5.96 -7.48 -15.71
CA LEU A 60 5.24 -7.79 -14.45
C LEU A 60 4.30 -9.01 -14.61
N VAL A 61 3.71 -9.19 -15.79
CA VAL A 61 2.87 -10.35 -16.13
C VAL A 61 3.71 -11.63 -16.13
N ASP A 62 4.90 -11.61 -16.72
CA ASP A 62 5.81 -12.76 -16.74
C ASP A 62 6.18 -13.22 -15.32
N GLN A 63 6.38 -12.28 -14.40
CA GLN A 63 6.63 -12.60 -12.98
C GLN A 63 5.40 -13.22 -12.28
N LEU A 64 4.19 -12.94 -12.75
CA LEU A 64 2.94 -13.45 -12.19
C LEU A 64 2.51 -14.80 -12.78
N LEU A 65 2.93 -15.14 -14.01
CA LEU A 65 2.53 -16.37 -14.70
C LEU A 65 2.70 -17.65 -13.86
N PRO A 66 3.80 -17.85 -13.10
CA PRO A 66 3.97 -19.04 -12.27
C PRO A 66 2.86 -19.22 -11.20
N PHE A 67 2.16 -18.16 -10.84
CA PHE A 67 1.12 -18.17 -9.81
C PHE A 67 -0.30 -18.34 -10.35
N VAL A 68 -0.46 -18.40 -11.67
CA VAL A 68 -1.77 -18.54 -12.31
C VAL A 68 -2.18 -20.01 -12.45
N SER A 69 -1.23 -20.94 -12.38
CA SER A 69 -1.55 -22.36 -12.47
C SER A 69 -2.52 -22.76 -11.36
N ASP A 70 -3.52 -23.56 -11.75
CA ASP A 70 -4.57 -24.07 -10.87
C ASP A 70 -5.45 -22.97 -10.25
N CYS A 71 -5.55 -21.79 -10.86
CA CYS A 71 -6.53 -20.77 -10.45
C CYS A 71 -7.73 -20.76 -11.40
N ASP A 72 -8.93 -20.63 -10.84
CA ASP A 72 -10.17 -20.55 -11.61
C ASP A 72 -10.49 -19.12 -12.03
N VAL A 73 -10.01 -18.13 -11.26
CA VAL A 73 -10.26 -16.70 -11.50
C VAL A 73 -9.14 -15.83 -10.93
N ILE A 74 -8.87 -14.72 -11.62
CA ILE A 74 -8.02 -13.63 -11.14
C ILE A 74 -8.91 -12.49 -10.63
N LEU A 75 -8.63 -12.03 -9.41
CA LEU A 75 -9.26 -10.86 -8.82
C LEU A 75 -8.18 -9.81 -8.51
N PRO A 76 -8.28 -8.57 -9.00
CA PRO A 76 -7.46 -7.49 -8.49
C PRO A 76 -7.95 -7.05 -7.11
N ILE A 77 -7.04 -6.59 -6.24
CA ILE A 77 -7.43 -5.82 -5.05
C ILE A 77 -8.19 -4.56 -5.51
N PRO A 78 -9.41 -4.32 -5.02
CA PRO A 78 -10.27 -3.31 -5.58
C PRO A 78 -9.79 -1.89 -5.24
N SER A 79 -9.88 -1.01 -6.23
CA SER A 79 -9.81 0.44 -6.04
C SER A 79 -11.20 1.06 -6.11
N PHE A 80 -11.38 2.27 -5.57
CA PHE A 80 -12.64 3.00 -5.69
C PHE A 80 -12.80 3.55 -7.11
N ASN A 81 -13.95 3.30 -7.74
CA ASN A 81 -14.28 3.68 -9.11
C ASN A 81 -13.12 3.50 -10.12
N PRO A 82 -12.57 2.29 -10.30
CA PRO A 82 -11.44 2.06 -11.18
C PRO A 82 -11.88 1.91 -12.64
N ARG A 83 -11.03 2.33 -13.58
CA ARG A 83 -11.23 2.13 -15.02
C ARG A 83 -10.91 0.71 -15.40
N HIS A 84 -11.87 0.04 -16.02
CA HIS A 84 -11.71 -1.25 -16.69
C HIS A 84 -12.75 -1.38 -17.80
N LYS A 85 -12.73 -2.47 -18.56
CA LYS A 85 -13.61 -2.68 -19.73
C LYS A 85 -15.12 -2.43 -19.47
N ASN A 86 -15.59 -2.73 -18.26
CA ASN A 86 -16.99 -2.58 -17.85
C ASN A 86 -17.26 -1.26 -17.08
N ASN A 87 -16.24 -0.45 -16.81
CA ASN A 87 -16.36 0.85 -16.15
C ASN A 87 -15.42 1.87 -16.81
N PRO A 88 -15.76 2.40 -18.00
CA PRO A 88 -14.86 3.27 -18.76
C PRO A 88 -14.68 4.68 -18.15
N THR A 89 -15.55 5.08 -17.23
CA THR A 89 -15.53 6.41 -16.57
C THR A 89 -14.71 6.45 -15.29
N GLY A 90 -14.15 5.31 -14.87
CA GLY A 90 -13.33 5.22 -13.66
C GLY A 90 -11.91 5.78 -13.82
N ASP A 91 -11.20 5.82 -12.70
CA ASP A 91 -9.78 6.17 -12.64
C ASP A 91 -8.91 5.03 -13.16
N LEU A 92 -8.00 5.29 -14.09
CA LEU A 92 -7.04 4.28 -14.53
C LEU A 92 -6.13 3.85 -13.36
N LYS A 93 -6.07 2.55 -13.09
CA LYS A 93 -5.21 1.96 -12.05
C LYS A 93 -4.38 0.81 -12.63
N ILE A 94 -3.10 0.80 -12.28
CA ILE A 94 -2.11 -0.18 -12.78
C ILE A 94 -2.58 -1.62 -12.64
N ILE A 95 -3.10 -2.00 -11.47
CA ILE A 95 -3.45 -3.39 -11.18
C ILE A 95 -4.50 -3.93 -12.18
N TYR A 96 -5.45 -3.10 -12.61
CA TYR A 96 -6.49 -3.48 -13.56
C TYR A 96 -5.93 -3.71 -14.97
N MET A 97 -4.87 -2.99 -15.36
CA MET A 97 -4.17 -3.21 -16.61
C MET A 97 -3.39 -4.53 -16.56
N ILE A 98 -2.66 -4.76 -15.47
CA ILE A 98 -1.84 -5.97 -15.28
C ILE A 98 -2.72 -7.22 -15.27
N VAL A 99 -3.80 -7.26 -14.48
CA VAL A 99 -4.66 -8.45 -14.42
C VAL A 99 -5.41 -8.72 -15.74
N THR A 100 -5.72 -7.67 -16.51
CA THR A 100 -6.32 -7.82 -17.84
C THR A 100 -5.32 -8.49 -18.78
N ARG A 101 -4.09 -7.97 -18.83
CA ARG A 101 -3.02 -8.54 -19.65
C ARG A 101 -2.65 -9.97 -19.22
N LEU A 102 -2.57 -10.22 -17.91
CA LEU A 102 -2.33 -11.55 -17.36
C LEU A 102 -3.42 -12.54 -17.80
N SER A 103 -4.69 -12.12 -17.78
CA SER A 103 -5.81 -12.94 -18.25
C SER A 103 -5.72 -13.26 -19.75
N GLU A 104 -5.31 -12.29 -20.57
CA GLU A 104 -5.09 -12.50 -22.01
C GLU A 104 -4.00 -13.54 -22.31
N VAL A 105 -2.90 -13.50 -21.56
CA VAL A 105 -1.77 -14.42 -21.75
C VAL A 105 -2.07 -15.80 -21.17
N SER A 106 -2.53 -15.86 -19.92
CA SER A 106 -2.75 -17.12 -19.18
C SER A 106 -4.07 -17.83 -19.51
N LYS A 107 -5.03 -17.13 -20.13
CA LYS A 107 -6.41 -17.58 -20.38
C LYS A 107 -7.26 -17.82 -19.13
N VAL A 108 -6.75 -17.54 -17.92
CA VAL A 108 -7.57 -17.54 -16.70
C VAL A 108 -8.41 -16.27 -16.66
N PRO A 109 -9.74 -16.35 -16.43
CA PRO A 109 -10.61 -15.18 -16.49
C PRO A 109 -10.33 -14.21 -15.33
N VAL A 110 -10.41 -12.92 -15.63
CA VAL A 110 -10.45 -11.84 -14.61
C VAL A 110 -11.89 -11.42 -14.32
N ASN A 111 -12.21 -11.22 -13.04
CA ASN A 111 -13.51 -10.69 -12.62
C ASN A 111 -13.36 -9.42 -11.76
N PHE A 112 -13.92 -8.31 -12.24
CA PHE A 112 -13.86 -7.01 -11.58
C PHE A 112 -15.05 -6.75 -10.64
N ASP A 113 -16.09 -7.57 -10.71
CA ASP A 113 -17.39 -7.31 -10.07
C ASP A 113 -17.60 -8.13 -8.78
N ILE A 114 -16.67 -9.04 -8.44
CA ILE A 114 -16.75 -9.93 -7.26
C ILE A 114 -16.28 -9.25 -5.99
N LEU A 115 -15.26 -8.40 -6.06
CA LEU A 115 -14.68 -7.73 -4.91
C LEU A 115 -14.67 -6.24 -5.20
N GLU A 116 -15.32 -5.46 -4.35
CA GLU A 116 -15.56 -4.03 -4.56
C GLU A 116 -15.08 -3.22 -3.36
N LYS A 117 -14.52 -2.05 -3.66
CA LYS A 117 -14.23 -1.03 -2.65
C LYS A 117 -15.30 0.06 -2.73
N THR A 118 -16.08 0.20 -1.68
CA THR A 118 -17.29 1.06 -1.65
C THR A 118 -17.02 2.48 -1.18
N SER A 119 -15.78 2.80 -0.77
CA SER A 119 -15.41 4.14 -0.31
C SER A 119 -14.16 4.68 -1.00
N PRO A 120 -14.07 6.01 -1.19
CA PRO A 120 -12.90 6.65 -1.78
C PRO A 120 -11.68 6.67 -0.86
N ASN A 121 -11.82 6.24 0.41
CA ASN A 121 -10.76 6.28 1.41
C ASN A 121 -9.51 5.54 0.92
N GLN A 122 -8.34 6.19 0.92
CA GLN A 122 -7.09 5.55 0.51
C GLN A 122 -6.22 5.28 1.73
N ALA A 123 -5.50 4.15 1.74
CA ALA A 123 -4.62 3.80 2.85
C ALA A 123 -3.52 4.84 3.11
N LYS A 124 -3.20 5.67 2.10
CA LYS A 124 -2.28 6.81 2.18
C LYS A 124 -2.83 7.96 3.02
N THR A 125 -4.11 8.29 2.86
CA THR A 125 -4.72 9.53 3.39
C THR A 125 -5.74 9.29 4.48
N SER A 126 -6.19 8.04 4.67
CA SER A 126 -7.37 7.72 5.48
C SER A 126 -7.20 6.36 6.17
N LEU A 127 -7.96 6.17 7.25
CA LEU A 127 -8.20 4.82 7.78
C LEU A 127 -8.99 4.02 6.75
N ILE A 128 -8.59 2.76 6.60
CA ILE A 128 -9.32 1.77 5.82
C ILE A 128 -10.06 0.89 6.83
N LEU A 129 -11.35 0.68 6.59
CA LEU A 129 -12.24 -0.12 7.43
C LEU A 129 -12.67 -1.39 6.69
N ALA A 130 -13.07 -2.42 7.44
CA ALA A 130 -13.61 -3.64 6.84
C ALA A 130 -14.86 -3.36 5.99
N THR A 131 -15.68 -2.41 6.40
CA THR A 131 -16.90 -1.98 5.69
C THR A 131 -16.63 -1.24 4.38
N ASP A 132 -15.38 -0.85 4.12
CA ASP A 132 -14.98 -0.28 2.83
C ASP A 132 -14.93 -1.33 1.71
N PHE A 133 -15.00 -2.63 2.06
CA PHE A 133 -14.93 -3.73 1.11
C PHE A 133 -16.17 -4.59 1.18
N LYS A 134 -16.65 -4.99 0.01
CA LYS A 134 -17.74 -5.95 -0.15
C LYS A 134 -17.35 -7.00 -1.17
N SER A 135 -17.92 -8.19 -1.01
CA SER A 135 -17.79 -9.24 -1.99
C SER A 135 -19.14 -9.83 -2.37
N LYS A 136 -19.24 -10.34 -3.59
CA LYS A 136 -20.35 -11.14 -4.09
C LYS A 136 -20.02 -12.62 -3.98
N LYS A 137 -21.06 -13.45 -4.04
CA LYS A 137 -20.91 -14.90 -4.15
C LYS A 137 -20.26 -15.23 -5.50
N LEU A 138 -19.22 -16.05 -5.47
CA LEU A 138 -18.57 -16.61 -6.64
C LEU A 138 -19.46 -17.66 -7.31
N PRO A 139 -19.34 -17.87 -8.62
CA PRO A 139 -19.95 -19.01 -9.29
C PRO A 139 -19.50 -20.33 -8.65
N SER A 140 -20.37 -21.34 -8.63
CA SER A 140 -20.08 -22.62 -7.94
C SER A 140 -18.91 -23.41 -8.50
N TYR A 141 -18.47 -23.12 -9.73
CA TYR A 141 -17.30 -23.75 -10.34
C TYR A 141 -15.98 -23.10 -9.90
N VAL A 142 -16.01 -21.92 -9.27
CA VAL A 142 -14.80 -21.21 -8.81
C VAL A 142 -14.49 -21.64 -7.39
N ASN A 143 -13.34 -22.30 -7.20
CA ASN A 143 -12.84 -22.77 -5.92
C ASN A 143 -11.48 -22.18 -5.57
N ARG A 144 -10.71 -21.69 -6.56
CA ARG A 144 -9.34 -21.20 -6.39
C ARG A 144 -9.19 -19.82 -6.99
N VAL A 145 -8.88 -18.86 -6.14
CA VAL A 145 -8.77 -17.43 -6.48
C VAL A 145 -7.32 -16.98 -6.40
N LEU A 146 -6.86 -16.30 -7.45
CA LEU A 146 -5.63 -15.50 -7.43
C LEU A 146 -6.00 -14.04 -7.16
N LEU A 147 -5.67 -13.54 -5.97
CA LEU A 147 -5.89 -12.16 -5.55
C LEU A 147 -4.59 -11.36 -5.67
N ILE A 148 -4.59 -10.29 -6.49
CA ILE A 148 -3.36 -9.55 -6.82
C ILE A 148 -3.41 -8.09 -6.37
N ASP A 149 -2.36 -7.64 -5.68
CA ASP A 149 -2.18 -6.26 -5.20
C ASP A 149 -0.95 -5.59 -5.85
N ASP A 150 -0.95 -4.26 -6.02
CA ASP A 150 0.22 -3.54 -6.57
C ASP A 150 1.30 -3.30 -5.52
N LEU A 151 0.91 -2.94 -4.29
CA LEU A 151 1.83 -2.56 -3.21
C LEU A 151 1.30 -2.99 -1.84
N PHE A 152 1.96 -3.98 -1.26
CA PHE A 152 1.70 -4.44 0.10
C PHE A 152 2.41 -3.58 1.14
N GLY A 153 1.62 -2.95 2.03
CA GLY A 153 2.13 -2.29 3.24
C GLY A 153 2.05 -3.20 4.47
N LYS A 154 1.03 -2.95 5.30
CA LYS A 154 0.77 -3.69 6.55
C LYS A 154 -0.17 -4.89 6.41
N GLY A 155 -0.77 -5.08 5.25
CA GLY A 155 -1.74 -6.16 4.99
C GLY A 155 -3.18 -5.87 5.41
N THR A 156 -3.51 -4.66 5.88
CA THR A 156 -4.90 -4.30 6.25
C THR A 156 -5.88 -4.44 5.07
N THR A 157 -5.50 -3.93 3.89
CA THR A 157 -6.31 -4.07 2.67
C THR A 157 -6.50 -5.54 2.29
N ALA A 158 -5.40 -6.31 2.25
CA ALA A 158 -5.42 -7.73 1.93
C ALA A 158 -6.34 -8.50 2.90
N LYS A 159 -6.18 -8.28 4.22
CA LYS A 159 -7.02 -8.87 5.26
C LYS A 159 -8.51 -8.62 4.98
N TYR A 160 -8.92 -7.36 4.85
CA TYR A 160 -10.33 -7.04 4.68
C TYR A 160 -10.91 -7.54 3.36
N CYS A 161 -10.13 -7.55 2.29
CA CYS A 161 -10.53 -8.11 1.01
C CYS A 161 -10.77 -9.62 1.11
N ILE A 162 -9.83 -10.35 1.72
CA ILE A 162 -9.92 -11.81 1.87
C ILE A 162 -11.03 -12.19 2.83
N ASP A 163 -11.18 -11.47 3.96
CA ASP A 163 -12.28 -11.67 4.90
C ASP A 163 -13.64 -11.46 4.20
N ALA A 164 -13.81 -10.37 3.45
CA ALA A 164 -15.05 -10.11 2.71
C ALA A 164 -15.35 -11.20 1.68
N LEU A 165 -14.33 -11.70 0.99
CA LEU A 165 -14.45 -12.76 0.00
C LEU A 165 -14.84 -14.10 0.65
N LYS A 166 -14.15 -14.52 1.71
CA LYS A 166 -14.41 -15.79 2.41
C LYS A 166 -15.73 -15.79 3.17
N ASN A 167 -16.17 -14.65 3.69
CA ASN A 167 -17.50 -14.54 4.34
C ASN A 167 -18.65 -14.91 3.39
N ASN A 168 -18.53 -14.62 2.10
CA ASN A 168 -19.53 -15.00 1.09
C ASN A 168 -19.22 -16.34 0.40
N ASN A 169 -17.99 -16.84 0.56
CA ASN A 169 -17.45 -18.00 -0.16
C ASN A 169 -16.55 -18.84 0.77
N PRO A 170 -17.12 -19.54 1.78
CA PRO A 170 -16.37 -20.06 2.93
C PRO A 170 -15.32 -21.14 2.62
N ASN A 171 -15.36 -21.77 1.44
CA ASN A 171 -14.50 -22.90 1.09
C ASN A 171 -13.51 -22.62 -0.05
N ILE A 172 -13.38 -21.36 -0.46
CA ILE A 172 -12.43 -21.04 -1.53
C ILE A 172 -10.99 -21.04 -1.01
N PHE A 173 -10.10 -21.47 -1.88
CA PHE A 173 -8.67 -21.28 -1.74
C PHE A 173 -8.30 -19.89 -2.26
N VAL A 174 -7.57 -19.11 -1.46
CA VAL A 174 -7.08 -17.78 -1.84
C VAL A 174 -5.55 -17.78 -1.86
N ARG A 175 -5.00 -17.55 -3.05
CA ARG A 175 -3.60 -17.19 -3.26
C ARG A 175 -3.50 -15.68 -3.36
N PHE A 176 -2.84 -15.06 -2.40
CA PHE A 176 -2.60 -13.62 -2.37
C PHE A 176 -1.18 -13.31 -2.85
N ILE A 177 -1.07 -12.54 -3.93
CA ILE A 177 0.21 -12.07 -4.48
C ILE A 177 0.21 -10.56 -4.48
N SER A 178 1.24 -9.94 -3.92
CA SER A 178 1.52 -8.53 -4.18
C SER A 178 2.72 -8.39 -5.10
N LEU A 179 2.67 -7.46 -6.06
CA LEU A 179 3.84 -7.18 -6.90
C LEU A 179 5.01 -6.71 -6.02
N THR A 180 4.75 -5.83 -5.06
CA THR A 180 5.81 -5.23 -4.24
C THR A 180 5.42 -5.16 -2.77
N LYS A 181 6.41 -5.31 -1.88
CA LYS A 181 6.25 -5.04 -0.44
C LYS A 181 7.00 -3.77 -0.06
N ASN A 182 6.38 -2.88 0.71
CA ASN A 182 7.08 -1.77 1.31
C ASN A 182 7.93 -2.24 2.50
N LYS A 183 9.27 -2.09 2.41
CA LYS A 183 10.24 -2.46 3.45
C LYS A 183 10.00 -1.71 4.76
N PHE A 184 9.61 -0.44 4.68
CA PHE A 184 9.39 0.44 5.82
C PHE A 184 8.05 0.18 6.54
N GLY A 185 7.27 -0.81 6.10
CA GLY A 185 6.02 -1.25 6.72
C GLY A 185 4.82 -0.37 6.41
N GLY A 186 4.99 0.95 6.31
CA GLY A 186 3.95 1.92 6.02
C GLY A 186 4.24 2.81 4.81
N ILE A 187 3.19 3.32 4.17
CA ILE A 187 3.31 4.39 3.18
C ILE A 187 3.58 5.70 3.93
N HIS A 188 4.55 6.50 3.49
CA HIS A 188 4.79 7.85 4.03
C HIS A 188 3.49 8.65 4.02
N LYS A 189 3.12 9.19 5.19
CA LYS A 189 1.94 10.01 5.41
C LYS A 189 2.36 11.37 5.87
N LYS A 190 1.75 12.41 5.30
CA LYS A 190 1.85 13.76 5.83
C LYS A 190 0.97 13.85 7.08
N ILE A 191 1.59 14.05 8.24
CA ILE A 191 0.93 14.07 9.54
C ILE A 191 1.26 15.38 10.25
N THR A 192 0.23 16.05 10.74
CA THR A 192 0.39 17.22 11.61
C THR A 192 0.68 16.76 13.04
N CYS A 193 1.88 17.09 13.50
CA CYS A 193 2.34 16.85 14.86
C CYS A 193 2.30 18.15 15.67
N THR A 194 2.08 18.02 16.97
CA THR A 194 1.98 19.12 17.93
C THR A 194 3.04 18.96 18.99
N ILE A 195 3.75 20.04 19.31
CA ILE A 195 4.63 20.06 20.47
C ILE A 195 3.84 20.33 21.74
N LEU A 196 3.94 19.44 22.71
CA LEU A 196 3.29 19.55 24.02
C LEU A 196 4.35 19.74 25.12
N SER A 197 3.90 19.85 26.38
CA SER A 197 4.76 20.12 27.53
C SER A 197 5.83 19.03 27.80
N ASP A 198 5.58 17.77 27.40
CA ASP A 198 6.54 16.66 27.46
C ASP A 198 7.50 16.63 26.26
N GLY A 199 7.36 17.56 25.30
CA GLY A 199 8.28 17.78 24.18
C GLY A 199 9.60 18.48 24.58
N ARG A 200 10.06 18.28 25.81
CA ARG A 200 11.33 18.85 26.29
C ARG A 200 12.51 18.21 25.55
N PRO A 201 13.47 19.00 25.02
CA PRO A 201 14.72 18.47 24.50
C PRO A 201 15.41 17.58 25.54
N THR A 202 15.63 16.31 25.18
CA THR A 202 16.10 15.27 26.10
C THR A 202 17.20 14.44 25.44
N ASN A 203 18.29 14.17 26.16
CA ASN A 203 19.36 13.32 25.66
C ASN A 203 19.03 11.84 25.88
N ALA A 204 19.12 11.05 24.82
CA ALA A 204 19.05 9.60 24.89
C ALA A 204 20.39 8.98 25.34
N LYS A 205 20.39 7.66 25.56
CA LYS A 205 21.60 6.90 25.97
C LYS A 205 22.76 7.00 24.98
N ASN A 206 22.47 7.21 23.70
CA ASN A 206 23.45 7.42 22.64
C ASN A 206 23.98 8.86 22.57
N LYS A 207 23.65 9.70 23.57
CA LYS A 207 23.98 11.14 23.65
C LYS A 207 23.34 12.02 22.58
N LYS A 208 22.48 11.46 21.72
CA LYS A 208 21.69 12.26 20.79
C LYS A 208 20.51 12.90 21.49
N GLU A 209 20.26 14.17 21.23
CA GLU A 209 19.07 14.86 21.72
C GLU A 209 17.84 14.51 20.87
N PHE A 210 16.67 14.44 21.51
CA PHE A 210 15.39 14.27 20.84
C PHE A 210 14.29 15.12 21.50
N ILE A 211 13.21 15.34 20.75
CA ILE A 211 11.97 15.97 21.22
C ILE A 211 10.80 15.04 20.91
N ILE A 212 9.86 14.92 21.86
CA ILE A 212 8.61 14.18 21.68
C ILE A 212 7.58 15.11 21.02
N LEU A 213 6.98 14.63 19.93
CA LEU A 213 5.86 15.27 19.27
C LEU A 213 4.63 14.35 19.34
N HIS A 214 3.45 14.95 19.49
CA HIS A 214 2.18 14.23 19.56
C HIS A 214 1.39 14.43 18.29
N PHE A 215 0.64 13.43 17.87
CA PHE A 215 -0.27 13.57 16.76
C PHE A 215 -1.46 12.65 16.96
N LYS A 216 -2.57 13.00 16.33
CA LYS A 216 -3.72 12.10 16.23
C LYS A 216 -3.65 11.35 14.93
N PHE A 217 -3.73 10.03 15.03
CA PHE A 217 -3.89 9.17 13.88
C PHE A 217 -5.06 8.23 14.16
N ASN A 218 -6.14 8.38 13.40
CA ASN A 218 -7.41 7.68 13.59
C ASN A 218 -7.99 7.86 15.00
N ASP A 219 -8.03 9.11 15.47
CA ASP A 219 -8.49 9.49 16.82
C ASP A 219 -7.71 8.86 17.99
N ILE A 220 -6.62 8.17 17.69
CA ILE A 220 -5.68 7.64 18.68
C ILE A 220 -4.53 8.63 18.82
N ASP A 221 -4.25 9.04 20.05
CA ASP A 221 -3.08 9.84 20.37
C ASP A 221 -1.82 8.98 20.23
N ASN A 222 -0.91 9.41 19.37
CA ASN A 222 0.35 8.77 19.07
C ASN A 222 1.51 9.74 19.35
N LYS A 223 2.71 9.18 19.48
CA LYS A 223 3.95 9.93 19.69
C LYS A 223 4.99 9.58 18.64
N VAL A 224 5.80 10.57 18.29
CA VAL A 224 7.00 10.40 17.48
C VAL A 224 8.15 11.20 18.08
N TRP A 225 9.37 10.72 17.86
CA TRP A 225 10.58 11.40 18.28
C TRP A 225 11.25 12.06 17.07
N ILE A 226 11.46 13.37 17.16
CA ILE A 226 12.35 14.10 16.26
C ILE A 226 13.73 14.17 16.89
N TRP A 227 14.75 13.72 16.17
CA TRP A 227 16.14 13.63 16.64
C TRP A 227 16.96 14.83 16.18
N GLU A 228 18.05 15.14 16.88
CA GLU A 228 18.89 16.32 16.61
C GLU A 228 19.51 16.38 15.20
N ASP A 229 19.61 15.25 14.52
CA ASP A 229 20.10 15.12 13.16
C ASP A 229 19.02 15.39 12.10
N ASN A 230 17.75 15.51 12.49
CA ASN A 230 16.68 15.86 11.58
C ASN A 230 16.79 17.32 11.11
N SER A 231 16.61 17.55 9.81
CA SER A 231 16.72 18.87 9.16
C SER A 231 15.84 19.96 9.81
N ARG A 232 14.69 19.56 10.38
CA ARG A 232 13.72 20.47 11.02
C ARG A 232 13.80 20.47 12.55
N TYR A 233 14.75 19.76 13.14
CA TYR A 233 14.90 19.67 14.59
C TYR A 233 15.03 21.04 15.26
N GLN A 234 15.85 21.94 14.72
CA GLN A 234 16.07 23.26 15.30
C GLN A 234 14.80 24.12 15.27
N GLU A 235 13.95 23.97 14.26
CA GLU A 235 12.65 24.65 14.20
C GLU A 235 11.76 24.25 15.39
N VAL A 236 11.66 22.93 15.63
CA VAL A 236 10.88 22.37 16.73
C VAL A 236 11.46 22.76 18.09
N LYS A 237 12.79 22.70 18.24
CA LYS A 237 13.49 23.09 19.48
C LYS A 237 13.27 24.55 19.82
N ASN A 238 13.34 25.44 18.83
CA ASN A 238 13.08 26.86 19.03
C ASN A 238 11.65 27.13 19.48
N ALA A 239 10.65 26.43 18.93
CA ALA A 239 9.27 26.53 19.39
C ALA A 239 9.11 26.15 20.87
N TYR A 240 9.81 25.08 21.32
CA TYR A 240 9.82 24.72 22.74
C TYR A 240 10.45 25.83 23.61
N ILE A 241 11.64 26.32 23.22
CA ILE A 241 12.38 27.36 23.94
C ILE A 241 11.55 28.65 24.07
N ASN A 242 10.84 29.00 23.00
CA ASN A 242 9.95 30.16 22.94
C ASN A 242 8.61 29.94 23.66
N LYS A 243 8.39 28.76 24.27
CA LYS A 243 7.16 28.36 24.97
C LYS A 243 5.91 28.35 24.07
N GLU A 244 6.09 28.06 22.78
CA GLU A 244 5.01 27.93 21.80
C GLU A 244 4.32 26.55 21.89
N ILE A 245 3.89 26.18 23.10
CA ILE A 245 3.19 24.91 23.35
C ILE A 245 1.88 24.87 22.58
N GLY A 246 1.62 23.78 21.86
CA GLY A 246 0.49 23.66 20.95
C GLY A 246 0.81 24.04 19.50
N ARG A 247 2.01 24.55 19.21
CA ARG A 247 2.45 24.77 17.82
C ARG A 247 2.50 23.45 17.06
N THR A 248 2.07 23.50 15.80
CA THR A 248 1.99 22.34 14.92
C THR A 248 3.07 22.36 13.84
N PHE A 249 3.44 21.18 13.38
CA PHE A 249 4.45 20.92 12.37
C PHE A 249 3.98 19.75 11.51
N GLU A 250 4.05 19.90 10.19
CA GLU A 250 3.72 18.80 9.29
C GLU A 250 4.97 17.99 8.96
N PHE A 251 4.93 16.67 9.14
CA PHE A 251 6.02 15.75 8.78
C PHE A 251 5.53 14.67 7.84
N TYR A 252 6.41 14.19 6.95
CA TYR A 252 6.22 12.88 6.34
C TYR A 252 6.68 11.82 7.33
N MET A 253 5.80 10.85 7.60
CA MET A 253 6.01 9.85 8.63
C MET A 253 5.50 8.50 8.19
N TYR A 254 6.10 7.44 8.71
CA TYR A 254 5.61 6.07 8.55
C TYR A 254 5.69 5.31 9.86
N GLU A 255 4.84 4.30 9.99
CA GLU A 255 4.87 3.41 11.15
C GLU A 255 5.69 2.16 10.79
N LYS A 256 6.73 1.92 11.58
CA LYS A 256 7.59 0.75 11.48
C LYS A 256 6.83 -0.53 11.81
N GLN A 257 7.40 -1.66 11.43
CA GLN A 257 6.86 -2.99 11.74
C GLN A 257 6.67 -3.25 13.25
N ASN A 258 7.45 -2.59 14.11
CA ASN A 258 7.34 -2.69 15.56
C ASN A 258 6.31 -1.72 16.18
N GLY A 259 5.52 -1.01 15.37
CA GLY A 259 4.46 -0.11 15.80
C GLY A 259 4.91 1.31 16.16
N TYR A 260 6.21 1.59 16.16
CA TYR A 260 6.71 2.95 16.39
C TYR A 260 6.68 3.78 15.10
N TRP A 261 6.38 5.06 15.24
CA TRP A 261 6.43 6.01 14.14
C TRP A 261 7.83 6.59 13.95
N GLN A 262 8.18 6.86 12.69
CA GLN A 262 9.40 7.54 12.30
C GLN A 262 9.07 8.71 11.37
N ILE A 263 9.78 9.83 11.59
CA ILE A 263 9.83 10.96 10.66
C ILE A 263 10.80 10.59 9.53
N ASP A 264 10.35 10.82 8.31
CA ASP A 264 11.16 10.75 7.11
C ASP A 264 11.71 12.14 6.81
N ASP A 265 13.03 12.23 6.64
CA ASP A 265 13.76 13.49 6.42
C ASP A 265 14.20 13.65 4.95
N ASP A 266 13.96 12.64 4.12
CA ASP A 266 14.47 12.53 2.74
C ASP A 266 13.41 12.88 1.66
N ILE A 267 12.35 13.62 2.02
CA ILE A 267 11.29 14.09 1.10
C ILE A 267 11.18 15.62 1.09
#